data_AF-A0A1Q3GUZ5-F1
#
_entry.id   AF-A0A1Q3GUZ5-F1
#
_cell.length_a   1.000
_cell.length_b   1.000
_cell.length_c   1.000
_cell.angle_alpha   90.00
_cell.angle_beta   90.00
_cell.angle_gamma   90.00
#
_symmetry.space_group_name_H-M   'P 1'
#
loop_
_entity.id
_entity.type
_entity.pdbx_description
1 polymer ?
#
loop_
_entity_poly.entity_id
_entity_poly.type
_entity_poly.pdbx_seq_one_letter_code
_entity_poly.pdbx_strand_id
1 'polypeptide(L)'
;MPSFFALVNMDLINNIELIINPYLDCEQIMLNGVKLGDTADKIALNAYEKLHVKYWLQNDLPFSYRLSEEKTPRVIEFMLKSKALEPLGITQESDIQGVFGEAQGMEKRMGSHYYFYSNKQMVVGWNAQDDKLWGIYLGDNIIEQTTYQAKDFLTLFFEFKGMVPKPSEWGLESLTGNEPRYYRLMQLQALMRAFDLGEDLFGDFQNRLFLEKRSHDDFEDLFADIEQYALENEFERKKLSDSPELIRKQTFVEMIFQTYLNFSWQVRTLLSFNSGWLETGSISSRYTIHKTHELLKSIDITKLEAIDHILCSIIDPQQRTYTKSELIRNYGFPDVDLDDIDMEYY
;
A
#
# COMPACT_ATOMS: atom_id res chain seq x y z
N MET A 1 3.00 22.79 -45.29
CA MET A 1 2.90 21.69 -44.32
C MET A 1 2.80 22.31 -42.94
N PRO A 2 1.83 21.95 -42.10
CA PRO A 2 1.84 22.36 -40.70
C PRO A 2 3.15 21.92 -40.03
N SER A 3 3.69 22.73 -39.12
CA SER A 3 4.87 22.34 -38.34
C SER A 3 4.53 21.11 -37.50
N PHE A 4 5.52 20.25 -37.22
CA PHE A 4 5.36 19.06 -36.38
C PHE A 4 4.62 19.37 -35.06
N PHE A 5 4.92 20.52 -34.44
CA PHE A 5 4.24 21.01 -33.25
C PHE A 5 2.74 21.29 -33.42
N ALA A 6 2.30 21.73 -34.60
CA ALA A 6 0.87 22.00 -34.84
C ALA A 6 0.04 20.72 -34.91
N LEU A 7 0.60 19.62 -35.45
CA LEU A 7 -0.06 18.31 -35.48
C LEU A 7 -0.16 17.71 -34.08
N VAL A 8 0.93 17.75 -33.31
CA VAL A 8 0.96 17.28 -31.91
C VAL A 8 -0.10 17.99 -31.06
N ASN A 9 -0.31 19.29 -31.30
CA ASN A 9 -1.29 20.07 -30.54
C ASN A 9 -2.73 19.69 -30.88
N MET A 10 -3.02 19.33 -32.13
CA MET A 10 -4.38 18.95 -32.56
C MET A 10 -4.80 17.58 -31.99
N ASP A 11 -3.88 16.60 -32.01
CA ASP A 11 -4.12 15.30 -31.37
C ASP A 11 -4.34 15.47 -29.86
N LEU A 12 -3.54 16.32 -29.21
CA LEU A 12 -3.67 16.56 -27.78
C LEU A 12 -5.05 17.14 -27.40
N ILE A 13 -5.54 18.13 -28.16
CA ILE A 13 -6.87 18.73 -27.92
C ILE A 13 -7.98 17.69 -28.04
N ASN A 14 -7.94 16.84 -29.08
CA ASN A 14 -8.93 15.78 -29.25
C ASN A 14 -8.90 14.78 -28.09
N ASN A 15 -7.71 14.45 -27.59
CA ASN A 15 -7.57 13.57 -26.41
C ASN A 15 -8.09 14.24 -25.14
N ILE A 16 -7.93 15.56 -24.98
CA ILE A 16 -8.45 16.29 -23.82
C ILE A 16 -9.98 16.11 -23.71
N GLU A 17 -10.70 16.22 -24.82
CA GLU A 17 -12.17 15.99 -24.84
C GLU A 17 -12.54 14.57 -24.42
N LEU A 18 -11.73 13.57 -24.80
CA LEU A 18 -11.92 12.19 -24.37
C LEU A 18 -11.64 12.02 -22.87
N ILE A 19 -10.59 12.65 -22.34
CA ILE A 19 -10.15 12.51 -20.95
C ILE A 19 -11.19 13.07 -19.97
N ILE A 20 -11.85 14.18 -20.31
CA ILE A 20 -12.92 14.76 -19.48
C ILE A 20 -14.23 13.96 -19.56
N ASN A 21 -14.34 13.00 -20.49
CA ASN A 21 -15.53 12.17 -20.62
C ASN A 21 -15.75 11.32 -19.34
N PRO A 22 -16.95 11.33 -18.75
CA PRO A 22 -17.30 10.45 -17.64
C PRO A 22 -17.12 8.96 -17.93
N TYR A 23 -17.19 8.58 -19.21
CA TYR A 23 -17.04 7.21 -19.73
C TYR A 23 -15.75 7.07 -20.54
N LEU A 24 -14.66 7.70 -20.08
CA LEU A 24 -13.35 7.59 -20.73
C LEU A 24 -12.99 6.13 -21.02
N ASP A 25 -12.67 5.88 -22.29
CA ASP A 25 -12.07 4.64 -22.77
C ASP A 25 -10.61 4.93 -23.16
N CYS A 26 -9.68 4.49 -22.32
CA CYS A 26 -8.26 4.75 -22.51
C CYS A 26 -7.70 4.13 -23.81
N GLU A 27 -8.35 3.13 -24.40
CA GLU A 27 -7.93 2.53 -25.68
C GLU A 27 -8.16 3.48 -26.88
N GLN A 28 -8.99 4.50 -26.70
CA GLN A 28 -9.25 5.53 -27.70
C GLN A 28 -8.20 6.65 -27.67
N ILE A 29 -7.50 6.82 -26.55
CA ILE A 29 -6.46 7.83 -26.39
C ILE A 29 -5.27 7.50 -27.30
N MET A 30 -4.84 8.49 -28.06
CA MET A 30 -3.74 8.35 -29.02
C MET A 30 -2.83 9.56 -28.96
N LEU A 31 -1.62 9.38 -28.44
CA LEU A 31 -0.63 10.45 -28.33
C LEU A 31 0.43 10.28 -29.41
N ASN A 32 0.48 11.22 -30.35
CA ASN A 32 1.42 11.21 -31.48
C ASN A 32 1.38 9.87 -32.25
N GLY A 33 0.16 9.40 -32.55
CA GLY A 33 -0.08 8.16 -33.29
C GLY A 33 0.12 6.87 -32.50
N VAL A 34 0.41 6.93 -31.20
CA VAL A 34 0.65 5.76 -30.34
C VAL A 34 -0.49 5.57 -29.35
N LYS A 35 -0.94 4.33 -29.17
CA LYS A 35 -2.01 3.92 -28.24
C LYS A 35 -1.48 3.05 -27.09
N LEU A 36 -2.30 2.86 -26.05
CA LEU A 36 -2.05 1.79 -25.09
C LEU A 36 -2.03 0.43 -25.79
N GLY A 37 -1.15 -0.47 -25.35
CA GLY A 37 -0.91 -1.79 -25.93
C GLY A 37 0.02 -1.81 -27.15
N ASP A 38 0.32 -0.65 -27.75
CA ASP A 38 1.26 -0.55 -28.87
C ASP A 38 2.69 -0.92 -28.43
N THR A 39 3.44 -1.53 -29.35
CA THR A 39 4.83 -1.92 -29.12
C THR A 39 5.77 -0.72 -29.21
N ALA A 40 6.89 -0.78 -28.51
CA ALA A 40 7.85 0.34 -28.43
C ALA A 40 8.43 0.79 -29.79
N ASP A 41 8.40 -0.04 -30.83
CA ASP A 41 8.84 0.32 -32.19
C ASP A 41 7.89 1.30 -32.91
N LYS A 42 6.64 1.42 -32.47
CA LYS A 42 5.71 2.45 -32.95
C LYS A 42 6.03 3.85 -32.40
N ILE A 43 6.83 3.92 -31.35
CA ILE A 43 7.27 5.20 -30.78
C ILE A 43 8.45 5.69 -31.61
N ALA A 44 8.36 6.90 -32.17
CA ALA A 44 9.48 7.51 -32.89
C ALA A 44 10.64 7.83 -31.93
N LEU A 45 11.52 6.85 -31.69
CA LEU A 45 12.56 6.87 -30.65
C LEU A 45 13.56 8.02 -30.75
N ASN A 46 13.67 8.67 -31.92
CA ASN A 46 14.61 9.77 -32.18
C ASN A 46 14.36 11.01 -31.29
N ALA A 47 13.23 11.06 -30.57
CA ALA A 47 12.83 12.17 -29.71
C ALA A 47 12.89 11.86 -28.19
N TYR A 48 13.43 10.71 -27.78
CA TYR A 48 13.37 10.25 -26.39
C TYR A 48 14.75 9.99 -25.81
N GLU A 49 15.02 10.55 -24.64
CA GLU A 49 16.10 10.09 -23.79
C GLU A 49 15.58 8.89 -22.98
N LYS A 50 16.24 7.73 -23.12
CA LYS A 50 15.92 6.56 -22.30
C LYS A 50 16.36 6.82 -20.86
N LEU A 51 15.48 7.40 -20.06
CA LEU A 51 15.65 7.40 -18.61
C LEU A 51 15.22 6.04 -18.07
N HIS A 52 16.16 5.36 -17.41
CA HIS A 52 15.98 4.00 -16.91
C HIS A 52 15.11 3.91 -15.64
N VAL A 53 14.50 5.00 -15.17
CA VAL A 53 13.67 4.97 -13.96
C VAL A 53 12.28 4.46 -14.33
N LYS A 54 12.03 3.18 -14.01
CA LYS A 54 10.72 2.51 -14.18
C LYS A 54 10.15 2.56 -15.61
N TYR A 55 11.01 2.44 -16.62
CA TYR A 55 10.61 2.29 -18.05
C TYR A 55 9.83 3.49 -18.64
N TRP A 56 9.98 4.68 -18.05
CA TRP A 56 9.45 5.92 -18.61
C TRP A 56 10.31 6.43 -19.77
N LEU A 57 9.68 6.62 -20.93
CA LEU A 57 10.26 7.33 -22.05
C LEU A 57 9.93 8.82 -21.91
N GLN A 58 10.90 9.58 -21.40
CA GLN A 58 10.80 11.04 -21.30
C GLN A 58 11.32 11.72 -22.56
N ASN A 59 10.76 12.89 -22.83
CA ASN A 59 11.03 13.74 -23.99
C ASN A 59 10.66 15.20 -23.66
N ASP A 60 10.85 16.10 -24.63
CA ASP A 60 10.38 17.50 -24.55
C ASP A 60 8.91 17.67 -24.96
N LEU A 61 8.23 16.58 -25.36
CA LEU A 61 6.80 16.60 -25.66
C LEU A 61 6.01 16.82 -24.36
N PRO A 62 4.76 17.32 -24.47
CA PRO A 62 3.93 17.57 -23.30
C PRO A 62 3.35 16.28 -22.68
N PHE A 63 3.88 15.11 -23.05
CA PHE A 63 3.50 13.82 -22.50
C PHE A 63 4.69 12.84 -22.47
N SER A 64 4.53 11.72 -21.77
CA SER A 64 5.51 10.63 -21.70
C SER A 64 4.80 9.28 -21.73
N TYR A 65 5.55 8.23 -22.08
CA TYR A 65 5.04 6.86 -22.15
C TYR A 65 5.73 6.00 -21.10
N ARG A 66 4.99 5.10 -20.45
CA ARG A 66 5.61 3.98 -19.73
C ARG A 66 5.47 2.71 -20.52
N LEU A 67 6.54 1.93 -20.56
CA LEU A 67 6.57 0.62 -21.20
C LEU A 67 6.48 -0.52 -20.17
N SER A 68 5.90 -1.65 -20.57
CA SER A 68 5.94 -2.89 -19.80
C SER A 68 7.33 -3.52 -19.75
N GLU A 69 7.58 -4.35 -18.73
CA GLU A 69 8.85 -5.06 -18.53
C GLU A 69 8.98 -6.35 -19.38
N GLU A 70 8.07 -6.55 -20.33
CA GLU A 70 8.02 -7.75 -21.15
C GLU A 70 9.18 -7.82 -22.16
N LYS A 71 9.43 -9.03 -22.68
CA LYS A 71 10.41 -9.24 -23.77
C LYS A 71 10.15 -8.35 -24.99
N THR A 72 8.87 -8.06 -25.26
CA THR A 72 8.43 -7.10 -26.27
C THR A 72 7.68 -5.98 -25.56
N PRO A 73 8.37 -4.89 -25.14
CA PRO A 73 7.75 -3.84 -24.34
C PRO A 73 6.57 -3.19 -25.06
N ARG A 74 5.48 -3.01 -24.32
CA ARG A 74 4.26 -2.35 -24.79
C ARG A 74 3.99 -1.09 -23.99
N VAL A 75 3.37 -0.10 -24.61
CA VAL A 75 2.88 1.09 -23.92
C VAL A 75 1.75 0.69 -23.00
N ILE A 76 1.92 0.91 -21.70
CA ILE A 76 0.92 0.56 -20.67
C ILE A 76 0.40 1.79 -19.92
N GLU A 77 1.05 2.94 -20.10
CA GLU A 77 0.62 4.17 -19.46
C GLU A 77 1.06 5.40 -20.25
N PHE A 78 0.22 6.42 -20.24
CA PHE A 78 0.57 7.78 -20.63
C PHE A 78 0.66 8.68 -19.41
N MET A 79 1.61 9.61 -19.41
CA MET A 79 1.62 10.75 -18.49
C MET A 79 1.49 12.03 -19.30
N LEU A 80 0.41 12.77 -19.12
CA LEU A 80 0.25 14.13 -19.63
C LEU A 80 0.86 15.11 -18.63
N LYS A 81 1.78 15.95 -19.08
CA LYS A 81 2.45 16.96 -18.24
C LYS A 81 1.58 18.20 -18.13
N SER A 82 1.81 19.01 -17.09
CA SER A 82 1.09 20.27 -16.84
C SER A 82 0.83 21.14 -18.08
N LYS A 83 1.84 21.34 -18.95
CA LYS A 83 1.71 22.13 -20.19
C LYS A 83 0.66 21.57 -21.17
N ALA A 84 0.51 20.25 -21.24
CA ALA A 84 -0.52 19.63 -22.09
C ALA A 84 -1.94 19.92 -21.58
N LEU A 85 -2.06 20.27 -20.30
CA LEU A 85 -3.30 20.32 -19.56
C LEU A 85 -3.82 21.75 -19.39
N GLU A 86 -3.07 22.77 -19.84
CA GLU A 86 -3.50 24.18 -19.84
C GLU A 86 -4.91 24.39 -20.43
N PRO A 87 -5.33 23.70 -21.53
CA PRO A 87 -6.68 23.88 -22.09
C PRO A 87 -7.81 23.42 -21.16
N LEU A 88 -7.53 22.62 -20.13
CA LEU A 88 -8.54 22.20 -19.15
C LEU A 88 -8.94 23.35 -18.21
N GLY A 89 -8.15 24.42 -18.13
CA GLY A 89 -8.44 25.56 -17.26
C GLY A 89 -8.37 25.24 -15.77
N ILE A 90 -7.70 24.16 -15.36
CA ILE A 90 -7.49 23.79 -13.96
C ILE A 90 -6.40 24.70 -13.40
N THR A 91 -6.80 25.68 -12.60
CA THR A 91 -5.90 26.70 -12.02
C THR A 91 -5.76 26.60 -10.51
N GLN A 92 -6.73 25.94 -9.87
CA GLN A 92 -6.76 25.66 -8.43
C GLN A 92 -7.24 24.21 -8.24
N GLU A 93 -6.91 23.63 -7.09
CA GLU A 93 -7.20 22.23 -6.81
C GLU A 93 -8.69 21.89 -6.91
N SER A 94 -9.56 22.79 -6.44
CA SER A 94 -11.02 22.60 -6.49
C SER A 94 -11.58 22.47 -7.90
N ASP A 95 -10.86 22.92 -8.93
CA ASP A 95 -11.28 22.80 -10.33
C ASP A 95 -11.27 21.33 -10.80
N ILE A 96 -10.45 20.47 -10.18
CA ILE A 96 -10.31 19.05 -10.55
C ILE A 96 -11.68 18.35 -10.52
N GLN A 97 -12.45 18.55 -9.46
CA GLN A 97 -13.79 17.95 -9.34
C GLN A 97 -14.76 18.51 -10.38
N GLY A 98 -14.65 19.79 -10.72
CA GLY A 98 -15.46 20.43 -11.75
C GLY A 98 -15.20 19.87 -13.16
N VAL A 99 -13.95 19.49 -13.43
CA VAL A 99 -13.53 18.97 -14.74
C VAL A 99 -13.76 17.45 -14.87
N PHE A 100 -13.40 16.68 -13.85
CA PHE A 100 -13.38 15.21 -13.96
C PHE A 100 -14.52 14.50 -13.22
N GLY A 101 -15.26 15.22 -12.38
CA GLY A 101 -16.25 14.65 -11.46
C GLY A 101 -15.65 14.28 -10.10
N GLU A 102 -16.42 13.58 -9.27
CA GLU A 102 -15.96 13.08 -7.97
C GLU A 102 -14.99 11.90 -8.16
N ALA A 103 -13.80 11.99 -7.56
CA ALA A 103 -12.83 10.89 -7.55
C ALA A 103 -13.28 9.78 -6.60
N GLN A 104 -12.98 8.52 -6.92
CA GLN A 104 -13.22 7.39 -6.03
C GLN A 104 -12.29 7.41 -4.80
N GLY A 105 -11.17 8.12 -4.90
CA GLY A 105 -10.25 8.32 -3.81
C GLY A 105 -9.37 9.53 -3.99
N MET A 106 -8.85 10.03 -2.87
CA MET A 106 -7.79 11.05 -2.84
C MET A 106 -6.75 10.65 -1.79
N GLU A 107 -5.47 10.79 -2.13
CA GLU A 107 -4.38 10.58 -1.18
C GLU A 107 -3.35 11.70 -1.20
N LYS A 108 -2.94 12.13 -0.01
CA LYS A 108 -1.81 13.03 0.20
C LYS A 108 -0.52 12.21 0.36
N ARG A 109 0.51 12.55 -0.42
CA ARG A 109 1.85 11.95 -0.34
C ARG A 109 2.93 12.97 -0.70
N MET A 110 3.86 13.23 0.21
CA MET A 110 5.05 14.07 0.00
C MET A 110 4.72 15.43 -0.63
N GLY A 111 3.72 16.13 -0.08
CA GLY A 111 3.28 17.44 -0.59
C GLY A 111 2.52 17.41 -1.92
N SER A 112 2.12 16.22 -2.41
CA SER A 112 1.25 16.05 -3.58
C SER A 112 -0.09 15.42 -3.18
N HIS A 113 -1.16 15.78 -3.88
CA HIS A 113 -2.48 15.16 -3.76
C HIS A 113 -2.77 14.36 -5.04
N TYR A 114 -3.17 13.11 -4.88
CA TYR A 114 -3.48 12.20 -5.99
C TYR A 114 -4.96 11.85 -5.98
N TYR A 115 -5.65 12.16 -7.07
CA TYR A 115 -7.07 11.87 -7.26
C TYR A 115 -7.22 10.65 -8.17
N PHE A 116 -7.85 9.61 -7.64
CA PHE A 116 -7.98 8.32 -8.29
C PHE A 116 -9.34 8.19 -8.96
N TYR A 117 -9.32 8.03 -10.29
CA TYR A 117 -10.49 7.77 -11.13
C TYR A 117 -10.44 6.34 -11.65
N SER A 118 -10.58 5.36 -10.77
CA SER A 118 -10.29 3.95 -11.08
C SER A 118 -11.15 3.39 -12.23
N ASN A 119 -12.40 3.84 -12.36
CA ASN A 119 -13.28 3.45 -13.48
C ASN A 119 -12.81 3.99 -14.84
N LYS A 120 -11.95 5.01 -14.84
CA LYS A 120 -11.38 5.65 -16.03
C LYS A 120 -9.90 5.28 -16.24
N GLN A 121 -9.35 4.39 -15.40
CA GLN A 121 -7.91 4.10 -15.38
C GLN A 121 -7.06 5.38 -15.35
N MET A 122 -7.48 6.38 -14.56
CA MET A 122 -6.87 7.70 -14.56
C MET A 122 -6.48 8.15 -13.15
N VAL A 123 -5.31 8.80 -13.03
CA VAL A 123 -4.88 9.48 -11.80
C VAL A 123 -4.51 10.92 -12.12
N VAL A 124 -5.05 11.85 -11.35
CA VAL A 124 -4.75 13.29 -11.47
C VAL A 124 -3.85 13.69 -10.30
N GLY A 125 -2.63 14.13 -10.60
CA GLY A 125 -1.67 14.60 -9.60
C GLY A 125 -1.70 16.11 -9.46
N TRP A 126 -1.89 16.59 -8.23
CA TRP A 126 -1.79 17.99 -7.83
C TRP A 126 -0.56 18.17 -6.93
N ASN A 127 0.28 19.16 -7.23
CA ASN A 127 1.36 19.54 -6.33
C ASN A 127 0.83 20.64 -5.39
N ALA A 128 0.67 20.29 -4.12
CA ALA A 128 0.10 21.19 -3.11
C ALA A 128 1.08 22.30 -2.67
N GLN A 129 2.39 22.09 -2.83
CA GLN A 129 3.40 23.10 -2.51
C GLN A 129 3.43 24.23 -3.55
N ASP A 130 3.31 23.89 -4.83
CA ASP A 130 3.35 24.84 -5.94
C ASP A 130 1.96 25.31 -6.40
N ASP A 131 0.89 24.77 -5.80
CA ASP A 131 -0.52 25.00 -6.16
C ASP A 131 -0.78 24.79 -7.66
N LYS A 132 -0.31 23.66 -8.19
CA LYS A 132 -0.33 23.37 -9.64
C LYS A 132 -0.67 21.93 -9.96
N LEU A 133 -1.35 21.76 -11.08
CA LEU A 133 -1.56 20.46 -11.70
C LEU A 133 -0.22 19.90 -12.16
N TRP A 134 0.18 18.77 -11.58
CA TRP A 134 1.45 18.12 -11.89
C TRP A 134 1.35 17.32 -13.18
N GLY A 135 0.29 16.52 -13.32
CA GLY A 135 0.03 15.71 -14.50
C GLY A 135 -1.18 14.81 -14.37
N ILE A 136 -1.51 14.14 -15.47
CA ILE A 136 -2.55 13.11 -15.53
C ILE A 136 -1.93 11.82 -16.05
N TYR A 137 -2.13 10.74 -15.31
CA TYR A 137 -1.73 9.39 -15.66
C TYR A 137 -2.93 8.64 -16.23
N LEU A 138 -2.73 7.89 -17.32
CA LEU A 138 -3.77 7.14 -18.03
C LEU A 138 -3.27 5.74 -18.36
N GLY A 139 -4.00 4.70 -17.96
CA GLY A 139 -3.68 3.29 -18.21
C GLY A 139 -3.43 2.50 -16.92
N ASP A 140 -2.40 1.64 -16.91
CA ASP A 140 -2.06 0.76 -15.77
C ASP A 140 -1.38 1.52 -14.60
N ASN A 141 -1.72 2.80 -14.43
CA ASN A 141 -1.21 3.79 -13.47
C ASN A 141 -0.14 3.31 -12.50
N ILE A 142 1.09 3.81 -12.66
CA ILE A 142 2.18 3.52 -11.72
C ILE A 142 1.90 4.04 -10.30
N ILE A 143 1.02 5.03 -10.21
CA ILE A 143 0.53 5.58 -8.95
C ILE A 143 -0.78 4.87 -8.63
N GLU A 144 -0.69 3.85 -7.80
CA GLU A 144 -1.86 3.13 -7.32
C GLU A 144 -2.35 3.71 -6.00
N GLN A 145 -3.63 3.54 -5.74
CA GLN A 145 -4.21 3.85 -4.44
C GLN A 145 -3.63 2.88 -3.40
N THR A 146 -3.26 3.39 -2.23
CA THR A 146 -2.74 2.57 -1.14
C THR A 146 -3.84 1.59 -0.71
N THR A 147 -3.49 0.32 -0.60
CA THR A 147 -4.37 -0.73 -0.12
C THR A 147 -3.84 -1.32 1.18
N TYR A 148 -4.75 -1.86 2.00
CA TYR A 148 -4.47 -2.44 3.30
C TYR A 148 -5.13 -3.81 3.42
N GLN A 149 -4.35 -4.75 3.93
CA GLN A 149 -4.72 -6.12 4.27
C GLN A 149 -4.36 -6.40 5.73
N ALA A 150 -4.71 -7.59 6.23
CA ALA A 150 -4.37 -8.02 7.59
C ALA A 150 -2.86 -7.94 7.90
N LYS A 151 -2.01 -8.17 6.90
CA LYS A 151 -0.54 -8.04 7.04
C LYS A 151 -0.11 -6.61 7.35
N ASP A 152 -0.77 -5.62 6.76
CA ASP A 152 -0.47 -4.20 7.01
C ASP A 152 -0.91 -3.81 8.42
N PHE A 153 -2.06 -4.30 8.87
CA PHE A 153 -2.49 -4.17 10.26
C PHE A 153 -1.47 -4.77 11.24
N LEU A 154 -0.99 -6.00 11.01
CA LEU A 154 0.05 -6.61 11.86
C LEU A 154 1.35 -5.80 11.88
N THR A 155 1.78 -5.32 10.71
CA THR A 155 3.00 -4.52 10.58
C THR A 155 2.89 -3.23 11.38
N LEU A 156 1.79 -2.49 11.19
CA LEU A 156 1.49 -1.27 11.93
C LEU A 156 1.35 -1.53 13.44
N PHE A 157 0.76 -2.66 13.82
CA PHE A 157 0.60 -3.03 15.23
C PHE A 157 1.94 -3.24 15.91
N PHE A 158 2.85 -3.98 15.28
CA PHE A 158 4.19 -4.20 15.83
C PHE A 158 5.00 -2.91 15.88
N GLU A 159 4.92 -2.07 14.84
CA GLU A 159 5.55 -0.74 14.86
C GLU A 159 5.05 0.09 16.04
N PHE A 160 3.73 0.23 16.18
CA PHE A 160 3.10 0.98 17.26
C PHE A 160 3.47 0.44 18.63
N LYS A 161 3.47 -0.89 18.82
CA LYS A 161 3.90 -1.55 20.07
C LYS A 161 5.36 -1.27 20.41
N GLY A 162 6.23 -1.13 19.41
CA GLY A 162 7.62 -0.72 19.60
C GLY A 162 7.75 0.74 20.04
N MET A 163 6.91 1.62 19.50
CA MET A 163 6.89 3.05 19.85
C MET A 163 6.23 3.34 21.21
N VAL A 164 5.18 2.59 21.56
CA VAL A 164 4.36 2.75 22.77
C VAL A 164 4.28 1.40 23.49
N PRO A 165 5.33 0.98 24.23
CA PRO A 165 5.41 -0.38 24.77
C PRO A 165 4.45 -0.66 25.94
N LYS A 166 3.88 0.37 26.58
CA LYS A 166 2.96 0.21 27.71
C LYS A 166 1.51 0.25 27.23
N PRO A 167 0.74 -0.84 27.35
CA PRO A 167 -0.66 -0.84 26.92
C PRO A 167 -1.56 0.17 27.64
N SER A 168 -1.19 0.59 28.85
CA SER A 168 -1.90 1.65 29.57
C SER A 168 -1.83 3.02 28.88
N GLU A 169 -0.93 3.18 27.91
CA GLU A 169 -0.75 4.39 27.09
C GLU A 169 -1.40 4.24 25.69
N TRP A 170 -2.12 3.13 25.42
CA TRP A 170 -2.80 2.88 24.13
C TRP A 170 -4.18 3.55 24.06
N GLY A 171 -4.24 4.83 24.45
CA GLY A 171 -5.42 5.67 24.31
C GLY A 171 -5.12 6.89 23.45
N LEU A 172 -6.12 7.37 22.70
CA LEU A 172 -5.98 8.60 21.91
C LEU A 172 -5.63 9.80 22.81
N GLU A 173 -6.27 9.89 23.99
CA GLU A 173 -6.02 10.97 24.96
C GLU A 173 -4.57 10.99 25.47
N SER A 174 -3.95 9.83 25.68
CA SER A 174 -2.56 9.76 26.14
C SER A 174 -1.54 10.12 25.05
N LEU A 175 -1.96 10.17 23.79
CA LEU A 175 -1.08 10.40 22.64
C LEU A 175 -1.29 11.76 21.97
N THR A 176 -2.20 12.61 22.44
CA THR A 176 -2.49 13.92 21.81
C THR A 176 -1.27 14.84 21.71
N GLY A 177 -0.25 14.65 22.55
CA GLY A 177 1.02 15.40 22.49
C GLY A 177 2.09 14.78 21.57
N ASN A 178 1.77 13.72 20.84
CA ASN A 178 2.67 13.06 19.90
C ASN A 178 1.89 12.60 18.67
N GLU A 179 1.79 13.51 17.69
CA GLU A 179 1.02 13.29 16.45
C GLU A 179 1.41 12.01 15.70
N PRO A 180 2.70 11.67 15.50
CA PRO A 180 3.10 10.40 14.88
C PRO A 180 2.43 9.17 15.50
N ARG A 181 2.43 9.08 16.84
CA ARG A 181 1.85 7.94 17.57
C ARG A 181 0.34 8.00 17.60
N TYR A 182 -0.22 9.20 17.73
CA TYR A 182 -1.66 9.44 17.72
C TYR A 182 -2.30 8.94 16.42
N TYR A 183 -1.77 9.37 15.27
CA TYR A 183 -2.31 8.98 13.97
C TYR A 183 -2.11 7.50 13.66
N ARG A 184 -0.98 6.89 14.07
CA ARG A 184 -0.80 5.43 13.97
C ARG A 184 -1.82 4.64 14.79
N LEU A 185 -2.17 5.11 16.00
CA LEU A 185 -3.25 4.49 16.78
C LEU A 185 -4.61 4.64 16.06
N MET A 186 -4.90 5.80 15.48
CA MET A 186 -6.12 5.99 14.68
C MET A 186 -6.18 5.05 13.47
N GLN A 187 -5.07 4.88 12.76
CA GLN A 187 -4.97 3.92 11.66
C GLN A 187 -5.25 2.49 12.12
N LEU A 188 -4.64 2.07 13.24
CA LEU A 188 -4.91 0.76 13.84
C LEU A 188 -6.38 0.58 14.18
N GLN A 189 -7.00 1.56 14.85
CA GLN A 189 -8.42 1.48 15.22
C GLN A 189 -9.34 1.43 13.99
N ALA A 190 -9.01 2.15 12.92
CA ALA A 190 -9.76 2.08 11.66
C ALA A 190 -9.63 0.70 11.00
N LEU A 191 -8.42 0.13 10.95
CA LEU A 191 -8.19 -1.23 10.46
C LEU A 191 -8.87 -2.29 11.34
N MET A 192 -8.87 -2.11 12.66
CA MET A 192 -9.60 -2.99 13.57
C MET A 192 -11.10 -3.01 13.25
N ARG A 193 -11.70 -1.84 13.01
CA ARG A 193 -13.10 -1.78 12.56
C ARG A 193 -13.31 -2.44 11.19
N ALA A 194 -12.40 -2.20 10.24
CA ALA A 194 -12.49 -2.78 8.90
C ALA A 194 -12.42 -4.32 8.91
N PHE A 195 -11.56 -4.90 9.75
CA PHE A 195 -11.39 -6.35 9.86
C PHE A 195 -12.29 -7.00 10.93
N ASP A 196 -13.20 -6.25 11.55
CA ASP A 196 -14.09 -6.71 12.63
C ASP A 196 -13.35 -7.20 13.91
N LEU A 197 -12.22 -6.56 14.23
CA LEU A 197 -11.39 -6.88 15.39
C LEU A 197 -11.81 -6.15 16.68
N GLY A 198 -12.83 -5.29 16.64
CA GLY A 198 -13.26 -4.47 17.77
C GLY A 198 -12.75 -3.03 17.73
N GLU A 199 -12.73 -2.36 18.88
CA GLU A 199 -12.37 -0.93 19.00
C GLU A 199 -11.24 -0.68 20.03
N ASP A 200 -11.06 -1.58 21.00
CA ASP A 200 -9.98 -1.49 22.00
C ASP A 200 -8.78 -2.33 21.56
N LEU A 201 -7.69 -1.68 21.18
CA LEU A 201 -6.46 -2.36 20.73
C LEU A 201 -5.90 -3.32 21.79
N PHE A 202 -6.04 -2.99 23.07
CA PHE A 202 -5.55 -3.85 24.14
C PHE A 202 -6.54 -4.98 24.46
N GLY A 203 -7.78 -4.63 24.79
CA GLY A 203 -8.84 -5.58 25.15
C GLY A 203 -9.25 -6.47 23.99
N ASP A 204 -9.67 -5.89 22.87
CA ASP A 204 -10.21 -6.67 21.77
C ASP A 204 -9.13 -7.43 21.01
N PHE A 205 -8.02 -6.78 20.65
CA PHE A 205 -6.99 -7.39 19.82
C PHE A 205 -5.89 -8.10 20.63
N GLN A 206 -5.11 -7.39 21.45
CA GLN A 206 -3.98 -7.98 22.19
C GLN A 206 -4.41 -9.04 23.21
N ASN A 207 -5.60 -8.89 23.82
CA ASN A 207 -6.22 -9.90 24.70
C ASN A 207 -7.19 -10.84 23.98
N ARG A 208 -7.31 -10.71 22.64
CA ARG A 208 -7.94 -11.68 21.74
C ARG A 208 -9.45 -11.83 21.88
N LEU A 209 -10.15 -10.87 22.50
CA LEU A 209 -11.62 -10.93 22.61
C LEU A 209 -12.31 -10.91 21.25
N PHE A 210 -11.65 -10.41 20.19
CA PHE A 210 -12.20 -10.50 18.83
C PHE A 210 -12.43 -11.94 18.36
N LEU A 211 -11.65 -12.90 18.86
CA LEU A 211 -11.80 -14.30 18.50
C LEU A 211 -13.13 -14.88 18.99
N GLU A 212 -13.71 -14.34 20.07
CA GLU A 212 -15.03 -14.75 20.58
C GLU A 212 -16.17 -14.41 19.62
N LYS A 213 -15.94 -13.47 18.70
CA LYS A 213 -16.92 -13.04 17.68
C LYS A 213 -16.79 -13.82 16.36
N ARG A 214 -15.74 -14.64 16.21
CA ARG A 214 -15.50 -15.45 15.01
C ARG A 214 -16.30 -16.75 15.06
N SER A 215 -16.70 -17.21 13.88
CA SER A 215 -17.30 -18.53 13.71
C SER A 215 -16.21 -19.61 13.67
N HIS A 216 -16.59 -20.86 13.91
CA HIS A 216 -15.65 -21.97 13.79
C HIS A 216 -15.11 -22.11 12.35
N ASP A 217 -15.98 -21.88 11.36
CA ASP A 217 -15.69 -21.98 9.94
C ASP A 217 -14.62 -20.98 9.48
N ASP A 218 -14.45 -19.87 10.19
CA ASP A 218 -13.40 -18.87 9.94
C ASP A 218 -11.99 -19.44 10.12
N PHE A 219 -11.83 -20.58 10.80
CA PHE A 219 -10.54 -21.17 11.13
C PHE A 219 -10.22 -22.47 10.38
N GLU A 220 -11.00 -22.85 9.37
CA GLU A 220 -10.80 -24.11 8.64
C GLU A 220 -9.41 -24.22 8.00
N ASP A 221 -8.87 -23.12 7.45
CA ASP A 221 -7.54 -23.12 6.86
C ASP A 221 -6.45 -23.43 7.90
N LEU A 222 -6.60 -22.89 9.12
CA LEU A 222 -5.70 -23.19 10.23
C LEU A 222 -5.84 -24.66 10.66
N PHE A 223 -7.06 -25.18 10.77
CA PHE A 223 -7.28 -26.57 11.14
C PHE A 223 -6.71 -27.53 10.10
N ALA A 224 -6.86 -27.22 8.81
CA ALA A 224 -6.27 -28.01 7.73
C ALA A 224 -4.73 -28.05 7.81
N ASP A 225 -4.08 -26.94 8.14
CA ASP A 225 -2.62 -26.88 8.35
C ASP A 225 -2.17 -27.74 9.55
N ILE A 226 -2.89 -27.66 10.67
CA ILE A 226 -2.63 -28.49 11.86
C ILE A 226 -2.83 -29.98 11.57
N GLU A 227 -3.90 -30.33 10.86
CA GLU A 227 -4.20 -31.69 10.44
C GLU A 227 -3.08 -32.24 9.53
N GLN A 228 -2.61 -31.44 8.58
CA GLN A 228 -1.50 -31.81 7.71
C GLN A 228 -0.22 -32.07 8.51
N TYR A 229 0.13 -31.19 9.45
CA TYR A 229 1.25 -31.41 10.38
C TYR A 229 1.09 -32.73 11.17
N ALA A 230 -0.11 -33.00 11.68
CA ALA A 230 -0.39 -34.22 12.43
C ALA A 230 -0.26 -35.46 11.55
N LEU A 231 -0.68 -35.41 10.28
CA LEU A 231 -0.53 -36.51 9.33
C LEU A 231 0.95 -36.84 9.06
N GLU A 232 1.85 -35.87 9.11
CA GLU A 232 3.29 -36.10 8.87
C GLU A 232 4.01 -36.70 10.07
N ASN A 233 3.40 -36.71 11.26
CA ASN A 233 3.98 -37.18 12.50
C ASN A 233 3.17 -38.36 13.09
N GLU A 234 3.78 -39.56 13.18
CA GLU A 234 3.07 -40.77 13.65
C GLU A 234 2.40 -40.60 15.02
N PHE A 235 3.05 -39.89 15.96
CA PHE A 235 2.52 -39.66 17.30
C PHE A 235 1.33 -38.71 17.29
N GLU A 236 1.40 -37.62 16.53
CA GLU A 236 0.30 -36.65 16.44
C GLU A 236 -0.86 -37.19 15.61
N ARG A 237 -0.59 -37.97 14.54
CA ARG A 237 -1.61 -38.68 13.76
C ARG A 237 -2.48 -39.57 14.64
N LYS A 238 -1.86 -40.32 15.56
CA LYS A 238 -2.58 -41.19 16.50
C LYS A 238 -3.50 -40.37 17.41
N LYS A 239 -3.00 -39.29 17.99
CA LYS A 239 -3.82 -38.40 18.84
C LYS A 239 -4.99 -37.77 18.07
N LEU A 240 -4.75 -37.33 16.85
CA LEU A 240 -5.80 -36.76 15.99
C LEU A 240 -6.90 -37.80 15.73
N SER A 241 -6.53 -39.05 15.44
CA SER A 241 -7.49 -40.15 15.26
C SER A 241 -8.28 -40.47 16.53
N ASP A 242 -7.65 -40.38 17.70
CA ASP A 242 -8.28 -40.68 18.98
C ASP A 242 -9.22 -39.53 19.44
N SER A 243 -9.00 -38.29 18.99
CA SER A 243 -9.72 -37.11 19.47
C SER A 243 -9.69 -35.92 18.47
N PRO A 244 -10.37 -36.03 17.31
CA PRO A 244 -10.32 -34.99 16.26
C PRO A 244 -10.90 -33.64 16.71
N GLU A 245 -11.90 -33.66 17.60
CA GLU A 245 -12.54 -32.44 18.13
C GLU A 245 -11.62 -31.59 19.02
N LEU A 246 -10.49 -32.14 19.48
CA LEU A 246 -9.58 -31.38 20.36
C LEU A 246 -8.90 -30.25 19.60
N ILE A 247 -8.40 -30.50 18.39
CA ILE A 247 -7.67 -29.48 17.62
C ILE A 247 -8.55 -28.30 17.19
N ARG A 248 -9.87 -28.52 17.17
CA ARG A 248 -10.90 -27.59 16.74
C ARG A 248 -11.46 -26.71 17.89
N LYS A 249 -10.93 -26.79 19.10
CA LYS A 249 -11.40 -25.91 20.19
C LYS A 249 -10.89 -24.48 20.04
N GLN A 250 -11.77 -23.52 20.29
CA GLN A 250 -11.46 -22.09 20.31
C GLN A 250 -10.22 -21.73 21.16
N THR A 251 -10.07 -22.37 22.33
CA THR A 251 -8.93 -22.14 23.23
C THR A 251 -7.59 -22.47 22.58
N PHE A 252 -7.54 -23.38 21.61
CA PHE A 252 -6.31 -23.66 20.86
C PHE A 252 -6.02 -22.59 19.82
N VAL A 253 -7.05 -22.06 19.12
CA VAL A 253 -6.88 -20.93 18.21
C VAL A 253 -6.32 -19.72 18.97
N GLU A 254 -6.86 -19.40 20.14
CA GLU A 254 -6.35 -18.34 21.01
C GLU A 254 -4.88 -18.57 21.42
N MET A 255 -4.54 -19.80 21.80
CA MET A 255 -3.18 -20.18 22.19
C MET A 255 -2.19 -20.05 21.02
N ILE A 256 -2.56 -20.55 19.84
CA ILE A 256 -1.75 -20.48 18.62
C ILE A 256 -1.55 -19.01 18.23
N PHE A 257 -2.63 -18.26 18.13
CA PHE A 257 -2.59 -16.84 17.81
C PHE A 257 -1.69 -16.07 18.77
N GLN A 258 -1.84 -16.26 20.08
CA GLN A 258 -1.01 -15.58 21.07
C GLN A 258 0.47 -15.96 20.96
N THR A 259 0.75 -17.25 20.73
CA THR A 259 2.12 -17.76 20.61
C THR A 259 2.80 -17.17 19.38
N TYR A 260 2.12 -17.21 18.24
CA TYR A 260 2.63 -16.70 16.98
C TYR A 260 2.76 -15.18 16.98
N LEU A 261 1.78 -14.44 17.54
CA LEU A 261 1.87 -12.99 17.67
C LEU A 261 3.07 -12.56 18.52
N ASN A 262 3.31 -13.25 19.64
CA ASN A 262 4.48 -13.00 20.49
C ASN A 262 5.79 -13.37 19.81
N PHE A 263 5.83 -14.49 19.11
CA PHE A 263 7.01 -14.93 18.37
C PHE A 263 7.35 -13.93 17.26
N SER A 264 6.39 -13.55 16.41
CA SER A 264 6.57 -12.55 15.35
C SER A 264 7.05 -11.21 15.92
N TRP A 265 6.48 -10.76 17.04
CA TRP A 265 6.96 -9.55 17.73
C TRP A 265 8.44 -9.65 18.16
N GLN A 266 8.84 -10.75 18.81
CA GLN A 266 10.21 -10.95 19.27
C GLN A 266 11.20 -11.00 18.11
N VAL A 267 10.86 -11.73 17.05
CA VAL A 267 11.71 -11.82 15.85
C VAL A 267 11.84 -10.46 15.18
N ARG A 268 10.75 -9.70 15.01
CA ARG A 268 10.80 -8.35 14.41
C ARG A 268 11.60 -7.36 15.25
N THR A 269 11.48 -7.44 16.58
CA THR A 269 12.31 -6.64 17.50
C THR A 269 13.80 -6.97 17.33
N LEU A 270 14.13 -8.26 17.17
CA LEU A 270 15.50 -8.69 16.91
C LEU A 270 16.00 -8.21 15.53
N LEU A 271 15.20 -8.34 14.49
CA LEU A 271 15.55 -7.92 13.12
C LEU A 271 15.72 -6.39 13.01
N SER A 272 15.00 -5.63 13.83
CA SER A 272 15.10 -4.17 13.93
C SER A 272 16.16 -3.68 14.93
N PHE A 273 17.04 -4.55 15.43
CA PHE A 273 18.07 -4.18 16.41
C PHE A 273 18.96 -3.00 15.96
N ASN A 274 19.23 -2.90 14.66
CA ASN A 274 20.01 -1.80 14.09
C ASN A 274 19.13 -0.69 13.48
N SER A 275 17.82 -0.75 13.63
CA SER A 275 16.93 0.33 13.19
C SER A 275 17.15 1.57 14.06
N GLY A 276 17.14 2.76 13.44
CA GLY A 276 17.32 4.04 14.14
C GLY A 276 18.74 4.61 14.11
N TRP A 277 19.74 3.90 13.57
CA TRP A 277 21.06 4.47 13.32
C TRP A 277 21.09 5.21 11.96
N LEU A 278 20.88 6.54 11.96
CA LEU A 278 21.01 7.36 10.75
C LEU A 278 22.46 7.65 10.38
N GLU A 279 23.28 8.00 11.37
CA GLU A 279 24.70 8.28 11.18
C GLU A 279 25.54 7.61 12.26
N THR A 280 26.69 7.05 11.86
CA THR A 280 27.67 6.52 12.81
C THR A 280 29.07 7.07 12.54
N GLY A 281 29.45 8.08 13.33
CA GLY A 281 30.73 8.78 13.16
C GLY A 281 31.97 7.94 13.53
N SER A 282 31.81 6.89 14.34
CA SER A 282 32.94 6.06 14.80
C SER A 282 33.09 4.75 14.04
N ILE A 283 34.34 4.32 13.81
CA ILE A 283 34.63 3.00 13.22
C ILE A 283 34.12 1.84 14.08
N SER A 284 34.15 1.99 15.42
CA SER A 284 33.65 0.96 16.34
C SER A 284 32.14 0.79 16.25
N SER A 285 31.38 1.89 16.15
CA SER A 285 29.92 1.84 15.94
C SER A 285 29.59 1.15 14.62
N ARG A 286 30.29 1.53 13.53
CA ARG A 286 30.13 0.88 12.21
C ARG A 286 30.48 -0.61 12.25
N TYR A 287 31.52 -0.99 12.97
CA TYR A 287 31.90 -2.39 13.16
C TYR A 287 30.83 -3.18 13.93
N THR A 288 30.27 -2.63 15.00
CA THR A 288 29.18 -3.24 15.77
C THR A 288 27.93 -3.43 14.92
N ILE A 289 27.51 -2.39 14.18
CA ILE A 289 26.37 -2.48 13.25
C ILE A 289 26.64 -3.52 12.19
N HIS A 290 27.83 -3.51 11.58
CA HIS A 290 28.20 -4.50 10.57
C HIS A 290 28.12 -5.93 11.12
N LYS A 291 28.69 -6.22 12.29
CA LYS A 291 28.68 -7.57 12.89
C LYS A 291 27.30 -8.06 13.26
N THR A 292 26.47 -7.18 13.83
CA THR A 292 25.09 -7.54 14.17
C THR A 292 24.23 -7.70 12.92
N HIS A 293 24.38 -6.83 11.92
CA HIS A 293 23.64 -6.92 10.66
C HIS A 293 23.97 -8.20 9.88
N GLU A 294 25.23 -8.63 9.83
CA GLU A 294 25.61 -9.90 9.20
C GLU A 294 24.99 -11.12 9.91
N LEU A 295 24.88 -11.08 11.25
CA LEU A 295 24.15 -12.11 11.99
C LEU A 295 22.65 -12.09 11.64
N LEU A 296 22.02 -10.91 11.61
CA LEU A 296 20.59 -10.78 11.32
C LEU A 296 20.24 -11.23 9.89
N LYS A 297 21.12 -10.99 8.91
CA LYS A 297 20.97 -11.50 7.54
C LYS A 297 20.90 -13.03 7.44
N SER A 298 21.45 -13.75 8.42
CA SER A 298 21.40 -15.21 8.43
C SER A 298 20.06 -15.79 8.89
N ILE A 299 19.16 -14.94 9.41
CA ILE A 299 17.82 -15.35 9.83
C ILE A 299 16.94 -15.48 8.58
N ASP A 300 16.39 -16.67 8.37
CA ASP A 300 15.49 -16.96 7.25
C ASP A 300 14.11 -16.33 7.48
N ILE A 301 13.89 -15.17 6.86
CA ILE A 301 12.64 -14.41 6.96
C ILE A 301 11.46 -15.11 6.30
N THR A 302 11.69 -16.03 5.34
CA THR A 302 10.59 -16.70 4.63
C THR A 302 9.80 -17.62 5.55
N LYS A 303 10.45 -18.18 6.58
CA LYS A 303 9.77 -18.97 7.61
C LYS A 303 8.91 -18.12 8.55
N LEU A 304 9.28 -16.86 8.75
CA LEU A 304 8.44 -15.92 9.50
C LEU A 304 7.19 -15.57 8.70
N GLU A 305 7.28 -15.47 7.37
CA GLU A 305 6.13 -15.19 6.51
C GLU A 305 5.04 -16.27 6.60
N ALA A 306 5.41 -17.54 6.80
CA ALA A 306 4.44 -18.62 7.04
C ALA A 306 3.65 -18.40 8.34
N ILE A 307 4.32 -17.96 9.41
CA ILE A 307 3.67 -17.63 10.69
C ILE A 307 2.78 -16.39 10.53
N ASP A 308 3.27 -15.37 9.85
CA ASP A 308 2.50 -14.15 9.59
C ASP A 308 1.28 -14.45 8.70
N HIS A 309 1.37 -15.40 7.77
CA HIS A 309 0.22 -15.85 6.97
C HIS A 309 -0.86 -16.48 7.85
N ILE A 310 -0.48 -17.35 8.81
CA ILE A 310 -1.43 -17.92 9.78
C ILE A 310 -2.06 -16.83 10.65
N LEU A 311 -1.27 -15.85 11.11
CA LEU A 311 -1.81 -14.72 11.87
C LEU A 311 -2.79 -13.91 11.02
N CYS A 312 -2.47 -13.66 9.75
CA CYS A 312 -3.34 -12.94 8.82
C CYS A 312 -4.65 -13.68 8.56
N SER A 313 -4.64 -15.01 8.41
CA SER A 313 -5.87 -15.79 8.19
C SER A 313 -6.77 -15.81 9.43
N ILE A 314 -6.20 -15.80 10.63
CA ILE A 314 -6.97 -15.66 11.88
C ILE A 314 -7.56 -14.24 12.02
N ILE A 315 -6.80 -13.21 11.64
CA ILE A 315 -7.23 -11.81 11.69
C ILE A 315 -8.32 -11.55 10.67
N ASP A 316 -8.14 -12.03 9.44
CA ASP A 316 -9.05 -11.80 8.34
C ASP A 316 -9.19 -13.04 7.44
N PRO A 317 -10.08 -13.97 7.80
CA PRO A 317 -10.24 -15.23 7.08
C PRO A 317 -10.74 -15.04 5.65
N GLN A 318 -11.37 -13.90 5.35
CA GLN A 318 -11.90 -13.56 4.04
C GLN A 318 -10.87 -12.88 3.12
N GLN A 319 -9.65 -12.63 3.60
CA GLN A 319 -8.55 -11.99 2.84
C GLN A 319 -8.99 -10.69 2.13
N ARG A 320 -9.77 -9.88 2.85
CA ARG A 320 -10.29 -8.60 2.40
C ARG A 320 -9.13 -7.62 2.17
N THR A 321 -9.27 -6.82 1.12
CA THR A 321 -8.37 -5.72 0.80
C THR A 321 -9.19 -4.45 0.80
N TYR A 322 -8.71 -3.42 1.51
CA TYR A 322 -9.37 -2.11 1.57
C TYR A 322 -8.46 -1.04 0.98
N THR A 323 -9.01 -0.17 0.16
CA THR A 323 -8.29 1.05 -0.26
C THR A 323 -8.27 2.08 0.88
N LYS A 324 -7.25 2.95 0.91
CA LYS A 324 -7.16 4.04 1.90
C LYS A 324 -8.42 4.89 1.94
N SER A 325 -9.02 5.20 0.79
CA SER A 325 -10.24 6.02 0.72
C SER A 325 -11.47 5.31 1.25
N GLU A 326 -11.58 3.99 1.06
CA GLU A 326 -12.64 3.20 1.73
C GLU A 326 -12.46 3.22 3.24
N LEU A 327 -11.22 3.09 3.73
CA LEU A 327 -10.92 3.18 5.15
C LEU A 327 -11.23 4.57 5.75
N ILE A 328 -10.90 5.65 5.04
CA ILE A 328 -11.24 7.02 5.46
C ILE A 328 -12.76 7.18 5.54
N ARG A 329 -13.47 6.83 4.46
CA ARG A 329 -14.91 7.04 4.34
C ARG A 329 -15.74 6.19 5.30
N ASN A 330 -15.39 4.92 5.44
CA ASN A 330 -16.25 3.93 6.11
C ASN A 330 -15.77 3.59 7.53
N TYR A 331 -14.48 3.78 7.82
CA TYR A 331 -13.88 3.28 9.05
C TYR A 331 -13.10 4.34 9.84
N GLY A 332 -13.09 5.60 9.41
CA GLY A 332 -12.46 6.71 10.14
C GLY A 332 -10.93 6.66 10.15
N PHE A 333 -10.32 6.13 9.08
CA PHE A 333 -8.87 6.19 8.88
C PHE A 333 -8.42 7.65 8.70
N PRO A 334 -7.28 8.08 9.27
CA PRO A 334 -6.86 9.47 9.19
C PRO A 334 -6.37 9.84 7.77
N ASP A 335 -6.85 10.98 7.27
CA ASP A 335 -6.42 11.58 6.00
C ASP A 335 -5.25 12.56 6.20
N VAL A 336 -4.11 12.01 6.63
CA VAL A 336 -2.87 12.75 6.88
C VAL A 336 -1.70 12.15 6.12
N ASP A 337 -0.66 12.96 5.91
CA ASP A 337 0.64 12.55 5.40
C ASP A 337 1.55 12.21 6.59
N LEU A 338 1.63 10.92 6.94
CA LEU A 338 2.42 10.49 8.09
C LEU A 338 3.92 10.66 7.87
N ASP A 339 4.40 10.58 6.63
CA ASP A 339 5.83 10.74 6.34
C ASP A 339 6.26 12.19 6.61
N ASP A 340 5.42 13.16 6.21
CA ASP A 340 5.64 14.57 6.49
C ASP A 340 5.61 14.85 8.00
N ILE A 341 4.60 14.32 8.71
CA ILE A 341 4.49 14.45 10.17
C ILE A 341 5.71 13.83 10.88
N ASP A 342 6.16 12.64 10.48
CA ASP A 342 7.32 12.01 11.09
C ASP A 342 8.60 12.84 10.90
N MET A 343 8.74 13.51 9.75
CA MET A 343 9.88 14.39 9.47
C MET A 343 9.86 15.66 10.33
N GLU A 344 8.69 16.19 10.68
CA GLU A 344 8.57 17.35 11.59
C GLU A 344 8.89 17.02 13.05
N TYR A 345 8.66 15.76 13.46
CA TYR A 345 8.90 15.29 14.83
C TYR A 345 10.25 14.57 15.00
N TYR A 346 11.07 14.53 13.95
CA TYR A 346 12.44 14.06 13.99
C TYR A 346 13.39 15.15 14.50
#